data_AF-A0A0N0DYM9-F1
#
_entry.id   AF-A0A0N0DYM9-F1
#
_cell.length_a   1.000
_cell.length_b   1.000
_cell.length_c   1.000
_cell.angle_alpha   90.00
_cell.angle_beta   90.00
_cell.angle_gamma   90.00
#
_symmetry.space_group_name_H-M   'P 1'
#
loop_
_entity.id
_entity.type
_entity.pdbx_description
1 polymer ?
#
loop_
_entity_poly.entity_id
_entity_poly.type
_entity_poly.pdbx_seq_one_letter_code
_entity_poly.pdbx_strand_id
1 'polypeptide(L)'
;MSSGTTNGDATAATTGSSGSHSDSNGSASPHITKENIDSFNYFQLFGLTLPVDSASSSAADDVDVATIRRVYRRLSLRFHPDKDDSAEARHAFEVVHTALETVIDAAKRAVYLNDLSDADGKQKRSSKTTDEDARQRQRTQQAQEEAQWAADLLAQREQQRRAKEAAARQAAQEREEAAQRLLSELTSTLHTPFQQMEAELVRDWDVDEEIVAMKTKEVMKLLRQLAPAGHASDSEESADGDAAEVNAGSSRKRGRETAEKL
;
A
#
# COMPACT_ATOMS: atom_id res chain seq x y z
N MET A 1 -52.81 -9.82 -18.10
CA MET A 1 -52.48 -9.77 -19.54
C MET A 1 -50.98 -10.05 -19.64
N SER A 2 -50.54 -11.30 -19.53
CA SER A 2 -50.59 -12.40 -20.52
C SER A 2 -49.53 -12.28 -21.61
N SER A 3 -48.40 -12.95 -21.37
CA SER A 3 -47.53 -13.58 -22.38
C SER A 3 -46.47 -14.36 -21.58
N GLY A 4 -46.36 -15.68 -21.60
CA GLY A 4 -46.80 -16.67 -22.57
C GLY A 4 -45.62 -17.64 -22.75
N THR A 5 -45.54 -18.63 -21.87
CA THR A 5 -44.49 -19.65 -21.79
C THR A 5 -44.96 -20.94 -22.45
N THR A 6 -44.22 -21.48 -23.43
CA THR A 6 -44.28 -22.86 -24.01
C THR A 6 -43.13 -22.97 -25.04
N ASN A 7 -42.46 -24.08 -25.38
CA ASN A 7 -42.43 -25.50 -25.01
C ASN A 7 -41.27 -26.15 -25.82
N GLY A 8 -40.84 -27.36 -25.43
CA GLY A 8 -40.21 -28.39 -26.29
C GLY A 8 -38.70 -28.55 -26.06
N ASP A 9 -38.20 -29.50 -25.28
CA ASP A 9 -38.26 -30.97 -25.39
C ASP A 9 -37.74 -31.53 -26.72
N ALA A 10 -36.55 -32.14 -26.68
CA ALA A 10 -36.14 -33.23 -27.56
C ALA A 10 -34.90 -33.93 -26.98
N THR A 11 -35.15 -35.15 -26.54
CA THR A 11 -34.22 -36.19 -26.13
C THR A 11 -33.48 -36.78 -27.34
N ALA A 12 -32.19 -37.08 -27.18
CA ALA A 12 -31.52 -38.16 -27.94
C ALA A 12 -30.18 -38.52 -27.27
N ALA A 13 -30.23 -39.56 -26.44
CA ALA A 13 -29.08 -40.35 -26.09
C ALA A 13 -28.57 -41.08 -27.35
N THR A 14 -27.27 -41.03 -27.62
CA THR A 14 -26.61 -41.99 -28.51
C THR A 14 -25.27 -42.35 -27.89
N THR A 15 -25.30 -43.48 -27.19
CA THR A 15 -24.15 -44.28 -26.77
C THR A 15 -23.52 -44.91 -28.00
N GLY A 16 -22.39 -44.37 -28.44
CA GLY A 16 -21.51 -44.94 -29.47
C GLY A 16 -20.23 -45.45 -28.84
N SER A 17 -20.31 -46.63 -28.21
CA SER A 17 -19.17 -47.46 -27.87
C SER A 17 -18.57 -48.00 -29.17
N SER A 18 -17.32 -47.65 -29.47
CA SER A 18 -16.50 -48.33 -30.48
C SER A 18 -15.06 -48.26 -30.00
N GLY A 19 -14.58 -49.40 -29.48
CA GLY A 19 -13.23 -49.58 -29.00
C GLY A 19 -12.22 -49.30 -30.11
N SER A 20 -11.41 -48.27 -29.90
CA SER A 20 -10.13 -48.12 -30.57
C SER A 20 -9.12 -48.96 -29.79
N HIS A 21 -8.88 -50.17 -30.31
CA HIS A 21 -7.76 -51.04 -29.94
C HIS A 21 -6.46 -50.24 -29.88
N SER A 22 -5.96 -50.01 -28.66
CA SER A 22 -4.63 -49.53 -28.38
C SER A 22 -3.64 -50.69 -28.53
N ASP A 23 -3.45 -51.16 -29.76
CA ASP A 23 -2.37 -52.06 -30.14
C ASP A 23 -1.40 -51.31 -31.04
N SER A 24 -0.42 -50.64 -30.42
CA SER A 24 0.95 -50.59 -30.91
C SER A 24 1.82 -49.84 -29.91
N ASN A 25 2.24 -50.54 -28.85
CA ASN A 25 3.52 -50.27 -28.20
C ASN A 25 4.65 -50.72 -29.15
N GLY A 26 4.70 -50.10 -30.33
CA GLY A 26 5.81 -50.17 -31.26
C GLY A 26 6.58 -48.88 -31.08
N SER A 27 7.77 -48.98 -30.48
CA SER A 27 8.76 -47.90 -30.39
C SER A 27 8.68 -47.02 -31.64
N ALA A 28 8.14 -45.81 -31.48
CA ALA A 28 7.93 -44.87 -32.57
C ALA A 28 9.30 -44.57 -33.18
N SER A 29 9.63 -45.24 -34.29
CA SER A 29 10.84 -44.91 -35.02
C SER A 29 10.74 -43.44 -35.41
N PRO A 30 11.70 -42.59 -35.01
CA PRO A 30 11.62 -41.16 -35.25
C PRO A 30 11.40 -40.93 -36.75
N HIS A 31 10.34 -40.19 -37.10
CA HIS A 31 10.02 -39.89 -38.49
C HIS A 31 11.02 -38.86 -39.01
N ILE A 32 12.19 -39.33 -39.44
CA ILE A 32 13.28 -38.49 -39.96
C ILE A 32 12.89 -38.00 -41.35
N THR A 33 12.80 -36.68 -41.52
CA THR A 33 12.56 -35.97 -42.79
C THR A 33 13.74 -35.07 -43.11
N LYS A 34 13.78 -34.53 -44.34
CA LYS A 34 14.87 -33.65 -44.80
C LYS A 34 14.97 -32.36 -43.96
N GLU A 35 13.81 -31.82 -43.57
CA GLU A 35 13.70 -30.58 -42.78
C GLU A 35 14.00 -30.78 -41.29
N ASN A 36 13.79 -31.98 -40.75
CA ASN A 36 13.89 -32.22 -39.32
C ASN A 36 15.22 -32.87 -38.90
N ILE A 37 16.13 -33.09 -39.84
CA ILE A 37 17.32 -33.91 -39.60
C ILE A 37 18.30 -33.28 -38.61
N ASP A 38 18.36 -31.95 -38.58
CA ASP A 38 19.23 -31.18 -37.70
C ASP A 38 18.70 -31.08 -36.26
N SER A 39 17.41 -31.36 -36.05
CA SER A 39 16.81 -31.36 -34.71
C SER A 39 17.22 -32.59 -33.88
N PHE A 40 17.62 -33.67 -34.57
CA PHE A 40 17.93 -34.94 -33.94
C PHE A 40 19.41 -35.02 -33.58
N ASN A 41 19.67 -35.50 -32.37
CA ASN A 41 21.01 -35.90 -31.97
C ASN A 41 21.50 -37.07 -32.86
N TYR A 42 22.81 -37.15 -33.13
CA TYR A 42 23.42 -38.25 -33.89
C TYR A 42 23.05 -39.64 -33.35
N PHE A 43 22.96 -39.80 -32.04
CA PHE A 43 22.50 -41.07 -31.44
C PHE A 43 21.01 -41.35 -31.72
N GLN A 44 20.18 -40.31 -31.70
CA GLN A 44 18.74 -40.41 -31.94
C GLN A 44 18.43 -40.73 -33.42
N LEU A 45 19.25 -40.24 -34.36
CA LEU A 45 19.15 -40.60 -35.78
C LEU A 45 19.33 -42.10 -36.01
N PHE A 46 20.18 -42.76 -35.22
CA PHE A 46 20.39 -44.21 -35.28
C PHE A 46 19.47 -45.01 -34.35
N GLY A 47 18.60 -44.33 -33.58
CA GLY A 47 17.73 -44.96 -32.60
C GLY A 47 18.48 -45.53 -31.40
N LEU A 48 19.65 -44.98 -31.10
CA LEU A 48 20.46 -45.33 -29.94
C LEU A 48 20.03 -44.48 -28.73
N THR A 49 20.00 -45.10 -27.56
CA THR A 49 19.77 -44.40 -26.29
C THR A 49 21.02 -43.60 -25.92
N LEU A 50 20.86 -42.32 -25.61
CA LEU A 50 21.97 -41.51 -25.09
C LEU A 50 22.46 -42.10 -23.76
N PRO A 51 23.77 -42.28 -23.57
CA PRO A 51 24.31 -42.86 -22.33
C PRO A 51 24.30 -41.91 -21.12
N VAL A 52 23.73 -40.71 -21.26
CA VAL A 52 23.76 -39.66 -20.21
C VAL A 52 22.65 -39.85 -19.15
N ASP A 53 21.54 -40.52 -19.50
CA ASP A 53 20.34 -40.57 -18.64
C ASP A 53 20.12 -41.92 -17.94
N SER A 54 20.96 -42.93 -18.17
CA SER A 54 20.83 -44.24 -17.53
C SER A 54 22.15 -44.68 -16.94
N ALA A 55 22.14 -44.95 -15.63
CA ALA A 55 23.27 -45.32 -14.77
C ALA A 55 24.00 -46.63 -15.14
N SER A 56 23.84 -47.12 -16.37
CA SER A 56 24.58 -48.24 -16.96
C SER A 56 25.61 -47.71 -17.96
N SER A 57 26.73 -47.20 -17.46
CA SER A 57 27.88 -46.73 -18.25
C SER A 57 28.52 -47.82 -19.13
N SER A 58 28.08 -49.07 -19.05
CA SER A 58 28.54 -50.19 -19.88
C SER A 58 27.85 -50.29 -21.26
N ALA A 59 26.74 -49.56 -21.49
CA ALA A 59 26.03 -49.59 -22.77
C ALA A 59 26.59 -48.57 -23.80
N ALA A 60 27.43 -47.63 -23.37
CA ALA A 60 28.06 -46.64 -24.25
C ALA A 60 29.21 -47.23 -25.10
N ASP A 61 29.75 -48.37 -24.68
CA ASP A 61 30.82 -49.08 -25.39
C ASP A 61 30.31 -50.22 -26.27
N ASP A 62 29.12 -50.78 -25.99
CA ASP A 62 28.49 -51.81 -26.82
C ASP A 62 27.61 -51.17 -27.90
N VAL A 63 28.26 -50.37 -28.74
CA VAL A 63 27.63 -49.75 -29.90
C VAL A 63 27.46 -50.83 -30.98
N ASP A 64 26.23 -51.30 -31.19
CA ASP A 64 25.94 -52.28 -32.25
C ASP A 64 26.12 -51.67 -33.65
N VAL A 65 27.35 -51.77 -34.15
CA VAL A 65 27.79 -51.28 -35.46
C VAL A 65 26.96 -51.90 -36.59
N ALA A 66 26.45 -53.13 -36.43
CA ALA A 66 25.63 -53.76 -37.45
C ALA A 66 24.26 -53.07 -37.59
N THR A 67 23.65 -52.71 -36.47
CA THR A 67 22.40 -51.94 -36.43
C THR A 67 22.58 -50.53 -36.98
N ILE A 68 23.66 -49.82 -36.61
CA ILE A 68 23.97 -48.50 -37.15
C ILE A 68 24.13 -48.54 -38.67
N ARG A 69 24.93 -49.48 -39.19
CA ARG A 69 25.13 -49.62 -40.65
C ARG A 69 23.83 -49.97 -41.37
N ARG A 70 22.92 -50.71 -40.75
CA ARG A 70 21.59 -51.00 -41.30
C ARG A 70 20.75 -49.74 -41.39
N VAL A 71 20.71 -48.93 -40.34
CA VAL A 71 19.96 -47.66 -40.31
C VAL A 71 20.56 -46.65 -41.29
N TYR A 72 21.89 -46.54 -41.34
CA TYR A 72 22.60 -45.73 -42.33
C TYR A 72 22.20 -46.10 -43.75
N ARG A 73 22.28 -47.38 -44.14
CA ARG A 73 21.85 -47.82 -45.49
C ARG A 73 20.41 -47.41 -45.82
N ARG A 74 19.50 -47.52 -44.85
CA ARG A 74 18.09 -47.12 -45.02
C ARG A 74 17.95 -45.61 -45.23
N LEU A 75 18.64 -44.80 -44.44
CA LEU A 75 18.61 -43.33 -44.53
C LEU A 75 19.33 -42.82 -45.78
N SER A 76 20.49 -43.39 -46.12
CA SER A 76 21.24 -43.09 -47.34
C SER A 76 20.43 -43.37 -48.60
N LEU A 77 19.65 -44.46 -48.64
CA LEU A 77 18.76 -44.73 -49.78
C LEU A 77 17.61 -43.73 -49.89
N ARG A 78 17.17 -43.16 -48.76
CA ARG A 78 16.08 -42.19 -48.69
C ARG A 78 16.53 -40.77 -49.04
N PHE A 79 17.78 -40.43 -48.77
CA PHE A 79 18.35 -39.11 -49.02
C PHE A 79 19.47 -39.13 -50.08
N HIS A 80 19.50 -40.15 -50.95
CA HIS A 80 20.57 -40.28 -51.93
C HIS A 80 20.46 -39.17 -53.00
N PRO A 81 21.58 -38.47 -53.34
CA PRO A 81 21.55 -37.40 -54.33
C PRO A 81 21.09 -37.87 -55.72
N ASP A 82 21.35 -39.15 -56.08
CA ASP A 82 20.89 -39.75 -57.34
C ASP A 82 19.36 -39.90 -57.46
N LYS A 83 18.65 -39.98 -56.33
CA LYS A 83 17.18 -40.10 -56.31
C LYS A 83 16.50 -38.75 -56.09
N ASP A 84 17.10 -37.93 -55.23
CA ASP A 84 16.60 -36.62 -54.83
C ASP A 84 17.70 -35.58 -54.95
N ASP A 85 17.72 -34.83 -56.05
CA ASP A 85 18.74 -33.80 -56.34
C ASP A 85 18.59 -32.49 -55.53
N SER A 86 17.67 -32.45 -54.56
CA SER A 86 17.47 -31.29 -53.69
C SER A 86 18.69 -31.01 -52.81
N ALA A 87 19.02 -29.73 -52.61
CA ALA A 87 20.06 -29.31 -51.68
C ALA A 87 19.82 -29.84 -50.26
N GLU A 88 18.56 -29.92 -49.84
CA GLU A 88 18.17 -30.46 -48.52
C GLU A 88 18.45 -31.95 -48.40
N ALA A 89 18.31 -32.72 -49.48
CA ALA A 89 18.62 -34.15 -49.49
C ALA A 89 20.13 -34.39 -49.40
N ARG A 90 20.93 -33.57 -50.09
CA ARG A 90 22.40 -33.58 -49.99
C ARG A 90 22.86 -33.26 -48.57
N HIS A 91 22.31 -32.19 -47.98
CA HIS A 91 22.59 -31.82 -46.60
C HIS A 91 22.21 -32.94 -45.62
N ALA A 92 21.00 -33.49 -45.74
CA ALA A 92 20.56 -34.60 -44.91
C ALA A 92 21.47 -35.84 -45.04
N PHE A 93 21.95 -36.15 -46.25
CA PHE A 93 22.90 -37.23 -46.47
C PHE A 93 24.25 -36.98 -45.77
N GLU A 94 24.77 -35.75 -45.86
CA GLU A 94 26.01 -35.33 -45.20
C GLU A 94 25.89 -35.40 -43.66
N VAL A 95 24.75 -34.96 -43.11
CA VAL A 95 24.47 -35.06 -41.67
C VAL A 95 24.43 -36.52 -41.21
N VAL A 96 23.75 -37.39 -41.95
CA VAL A 96 23.69 -38.83 -41.63
C VAL A 96 25.07 -39.51 -41.76
N HIS A 97 25.87 -39.09 -42.72
CA HIS A 97 27.24 -39.58 -42.91
C HIS A 97 28.16 -39.13 -41.76
N THR A 98 28.09 -37.86 -41.39
CA THR A 98 28.86 -37.29 -40.27
C THR A 98 28.43 -37.94 -38.94
N ALA A 99 27.14 -38.15 -38.74
CA ALA A 99 26.61 -38.87 -37.59
C ALA A 99 27.15 -40.32 -37.53
N LEU A 100 27.22 -41.01 -38.67
CA LEU A 100 27.79 -42.37 -38.74
C LEU A 100 29.26 -42.38 -38.30
N GLU A 101 30.08 -41.49 -38.84
CA GLU A 101 31.51 -41.42 -38.52
C GLU A 101 31.74 -41.10 -37.04
N THR A 102 30.97 -40.15 -36.51
CA THR A 102 31.11 -39.68 -35.12
C THR A 102 30.65 -40.72 -34.11
N VAL A 103 29.63 -41.52 -34.41
CA VAL A 103 29.13 -42.56 -33.49
C VAL A 103 30.00 -43.82 -33.54
N ILE A 104 30.54 -44.19 -34.71
CA ILE A 104 31.42 -45.36 -34.87
C ILE A 104 32.79 -45.13 -34.23
N ASP A 105 33.39 -43.95 -34.44
CA ASP A 105 34.71 -43.63 -33.88
C ASP A 105 34.59 -43.22 -32.41
N ALA A 106 35.18 -44.02 -31.52
CA ALA A 106 35.14 -43.78 -30.08
C ALA A 106 35.74 -42.42 -29.68
N ALA A 107 36.76 -41.93 -30.39
CA ALA A 107 37.38 -40.64 -30.10
C ALA A 107 36.45 -39.47 -30.46
N LYS A 108 35.87 -39.49 -31.66
CA LYS A 108 34.88 -38.48 -32.10
C LYS A 108 33.62 -38.52 -31.23
N ARG A 109 33.19 -39.72 -30.83
CA ARG A 109 32.05 -39.92 -29.94
C ARG A 109 32.22 -39.23 -28.59
N ALA A 110 33.39 -39.39 -27.98
CA ALA A 110 33.69 -38.77 -26.69
C ALA A 110 33.69 -37.24 -26.77
N VAL A 111 34.26 -36.66 -27.83
CA VAL A 111 34.25 -35.20 -28.05
C VAL A 111 32.82 -34.69 -28.19
N TYR A 112 32.01 -35.33 -29.02
CA TYR A 112 30.62 -34.93 -29.25
C TYR A 112 29.77 -35.00 -27.96
N LEU A 113 29.96 -36.03 -27.13
CA LEU A 113 29.27 -36.14 -25.83
C LEU A 113 29.66 -35.01 -24.86
N ASN A 114 30.93 -34.61 -24.84
CA ASN A 114 31.38 -33.48 -24.03
C ASN A 114 30.72 -32.17 -24.50
N ASP A 115 30.70 -31.92 -25.81
CA ASP A 115 30.07 -30.72 -26.40
C ASP A 115 28.58 -30.62 -26.05
N LEU A 116 27.86 -31.75 -26.07
CA LEU A 116 26.46 -31.85 -25.65
C LEU A 116 26.25 -31.46 -24.19
N SER A 117 27.14 -31.91 -23.30
CA SER A 117 27.05 -31.59 -21.87
C SER A 117 27.35 -30.12 -21.56
N ASP A 118 28.28 -29.52 -22.30
CA ASP A 118 28.63 -28.10 -22.15
C ASP A 118 27.54 -27.15 -22.67
N ALA A 119 26.84 -27.55 -23.73
CA ALA A 119 25.71 -26.79 -24.28
C ALA A 119 24.52 -26.73 -23.30
N ASP A 120 24.16 -27.86 -22.69
CA ASP A 120 23.07 -27.95 -21.69
C ASP A 120 23.41 -27.14 -20.42
N GLY A 121 24.68 -27.17 -20.00
CA GLY A 121 25.17 -26.37 -18.87
C GLY A 121 25.06 -24.86 -19.08
N LYS A 122 25.33 -24.36 -20.30
CA LYS A 122 25.22 -22.93 -20.64
C LYS A 122 23.77 -22.46 -20.74
N GLN A 123 22.89 -23.27 -21.33
CA GLN A 123 21.46 -22.92 -21.44
C GLN A 123 20.81 -22.79 -20.06
N LYS A 124 21.05 -23.75 -19.15
CA LYS A 124 20.51 -23.72 -17.77
C LYS A 124 20.99 -22.52 -16.95
N ARG A 125 22.23 -22.05 -17.16
CA ARG A 125 22.77 -20.87 -16.46
C ARG A 125 22.13 -19.57 -16.94
N SER A 126 21.87 -19.45 -18.25
CA SER A 126 21.23 -18.26 -18.83
C SER A 126 19.74 -18.13 -18.49
N SER A 127 19.01 -19.25 -18.41
CA SER A 127 17.58 -19.24 -18.07
C SER A 127 17.33 -18.97 -16.58
N LYS A 128 18.27 -19.36 -15.71
CA LYS A 128 18.15 -19.13 -14.27
C LYS A 128 18.28 -17.64 -13.91
N THR A 129 19.17 -16.91 -14.56
CA THR A 129 19.34 -15.47 -14.30
C THR A 129 18.13 -14.65 -14.72
N THR A 130 17.48 -15.01 -15.82
CA THR A 130 16.28 -14.31 -16.29
C THR A 130 15.05 -14.59 -15.40
N ASP A 131 14.91 -15.81 -14.88
CA ASP A 131 13.81 -16.16 -13.96
C ASP A 131 13.95 -15.46 -12.60
N GLU A 132 15.17 -15.36 -12.05
CA GLU A 132 15.43 -14.62 -10.80
C GLU A 132 15.15 -13.11 -10.96
N ASP A 133 15.55 -12.50 -12.07
CA ASP A 133 15.27 -11.09 -12.36
C ASP A 133 13.76 -10.81 -12.52
N ALA A 134 13.03 -11.73 -13.17
CA ALA A 134 11.58 -11.62 -13.32
C ALA A 134 10.86 -11.70 -11.96
N ARG A 135 11.25 -12.65 -11.11
CA ARG A 135 10.72 -12.80 -9.74
C ARG A 135 11.04 -11.57 -8.89
N GLN A 136 12.24 -11.00 -9.02
CA GLN A 136 12.63 -9.81 -8.28
C GLN A 136 11.79 -8.59 -8.68
N ARG A 137 11.56 -8.39 -9.98
CA ARG A 137 10.69 -7.30 -10.47
C ARG A 137 9.26 -7.46 -9.97
N GLN A 138 8.72 -8.68 -10.00
CA GLN A 138 7.38 -8.95 -9.50
C GLN A 138 7.24 -8.62 -8.01
N ARG A 139 8.22 -9.00 -7.18
CA ARG A 139 8.24 -8.64 -5.75
C ARG A 139 8.29 -7.13 -5.52
N THR A 140 9.10 -6.42 -6.30
CA THR A 140 9.18 -4.95 -6.17
C THR A 140 7.88 -4.26 -6.56
N GLN A 141 7.17 -4.76 -7.59
CA GLN A 141 5.87 -4.23 -8.00
C GLN A 141 4.82 -4.46 -6.92
N GLN A 142 4.73 -5.68 -6.38
CA GLN A 142 3.83 -6.00 -5.27
C GLN A 142 4.10 -5.12 -4.05
N ALA A 143 5.37 -4.94 -3.67
CA ALA A 143 5.72 -4.07 -2.56
C ALA A 143 5.33 -2.60 -2.79
N GLN A 144 5.40 -2.11 -4.03
CA GLN A 144 4.97 -0.76 -4.39
C GLN A 144 3.44 -0.60 -4.32
N GLU A 145 2.70 -1.58 -4.84
CA GLU A 145 1.23 -1.59 -4.77
C GLU A 145 0.74 -1.65 -3.33
N GLU A 146 1.33 -2.52 -2.51
CA GLU A 146 1.02 -2.61 -1.08
C GLU A 146 1.37 -1.31 -0.33
N ALA A 147 2.49 -0.67 -0.65
CA ALA A 147 2.87 0.61 -0.07
C ALA A 147 1.90 1.74 -0.46
N GLN A 148 1.43 1.76 -1.70
CA GLN A 148 0.41 2.71 -2.16
C GLN A 148 -0.91 2.50 -1.42
N TRP A 149 -1.36 1.24 -1.33
CA TRP A 149 -2.59 0.91 -0.60
C TRP A 149 -2.50 1.26 0.90
N ALA A 150 -1.34 1.00 1.52
CA ALA A 150 -1.09 1.38 2.91
C ALA A 150 -1.10 2.90 3.13
N ALA A 151 -0.53 3.66 2.17
CA ALA A 151 -0.54 5.12 2.22
C ALA A 151 -1.96 5.69 2.14
N ASP A 152 -2.78 5.17 1.22
CA ASP A 152 -4.19 5.58 1.08
C ASP A 152 -5.01 5.26 2.34
N LEU A 153 -4.79 4.09 2.94
CA LEU A 153 -5.46 3.69 4.18
C LEU A 153 -5.10 4.61 5.35
N LEU A 154 -3.81 5.00 5.47
CA LEU A 154 -3.35 5.95 6.49
C LEU A 154 -3.92 7.35 6.26
N ALA A 155 -3.95 7.83 5.01
CA ALA A 155 -4.53 9.11 4.67
C ALA A 155 -6.03 9.16 5.02
N GLN A 156 -6.79 8.10 4.70
CA GLN A 156 -8.20 7.99 5.06
C GLN A 156 -8.40 8.03 6.58
N ARG A 157 -7.58 7.29 7.33
CA ARG A 157 -7.65 7.26 8.79
C ARG A 157 -7.29 8.61 9.42
N GLU A 158 -6.33 9.31 8.84
CA GLU A 158 -5.95 10.66 9.28
C GLU A 158 -7.07 11.67 9.01
N GLN A 159 -7.71 11.61 7.85
CA GLN A 159 -8.89 12.42 7.54
C GLN A 159 -10.03 12.15 8.52
N GLN A 160 -10.33 10.88 8.83
CA GLN A 160 -11.33 10.54 9.85
C GLN A 160 -10.96 11.09 11.23
N ARG A 161 -9.67 11.02 11.62
CA ARG A 161 -9.20 11.59 12.89
C ARG A 161 -9.37 13.11 12.92
N ARG A 162 -8.98 13.81 11.85
CA ARG A 162 -9.14 15.27 11.72
C ARG A 162 -10.62 15.67 11.76
N ALA A 163 -11.48 14.96 11.05
CA ALA A 163 -12.92 15.22 11.05
C ALA A 163 -13.54 14.97 12.43
N LYS A 164 -13.16 13.87 13.10
CA LYS A 164 -13.61 13.56 14.46
C LYS A 164 -13.13 14.60 15.47
N GLU A 165 -11.89 15.05 15.36
CA GLU A 165 -11.33 16.09 16.23
C GLU A 165 -12.03 17.44 15.99
N ALA A 166 -12.27 17.82 14.73
CA ALA A 166 -13.00 19.02 14.39
C ALA A 166 -14.45 18.98 14.94
N ALA A 167 -15.14 17.86 14.76
CA ALA A 167 -16.48 17.66 15.32
C ALA A 167 -16.48 17.69 16.85
N ALA A 168 -15.45 17.13 17.51
CA ALA A 168 -15.31 17.19 18.96
C ALA A 168 -15.06 18.62 19.45
N ARG A 169 -14.29 19.43 18.72
CA ARG A 169 -14.08 20.85 19.03
C ARG A 169 -15.36 21.67 18.89
N GLN A 170 -16.12 21.46 17.82
CA GLN A 170 -17.41 22.11 17.64
C GLN A 170 -18.40 21.73 18.75
N ALA A 171 -18.51 20.43 19.07
CA ALA A 171 -19.36 19.96 20.15
C ALA A 171 -18.93 20.51 21.52
N ALA A 172 -17.64 20.76 21.75
CA ALA A 172 -17.15 21.39 22.97
C ALA A 172 -17.56 22.88 23.04
N GLN A 173 -17.39 23.62 21.93
CA GLN A 173 -17.82 25.03 21.85
C GLN A 173 -19.32 25.18 22.08
N GLU A 174 -20.14 24.35 21.42
CA GLU A 174 -21.60 24.36 21.61
C GLU A 174 -21.99 24.05 23.07
N ARG A 175 -21.28 23.12 23.73
CA ARG A 175 -21.50 22.82 25.15
C ARG A 175 -21.13 23.99 26.05
N GLU A 176 -20.01 24.66 25.77
CA GLU A 176 -19.59 25.85 26.53
C GLU A 176 -20.58 27.00 26.35
N GLU A 177 -21.03 27.26 25.12
CA GLU A 177 -22.04 28.28 24.83
C GLU A 177 -23.38 27.96 25.51
N ALA A 178 -23.82 26.70 25.46
CA ALA A 178 -25.04 26.27 26.16
C ALA A 178 -24.91 26.47 27.67
N ALA A 179 -23.75 26.15 28.26
CA ALA A 179 -23.50 26.38 29.67
C ALA A 179 -23.48 27.88 30.02
N GLN A 180 -22.88 28.72 29.18
CA GLN A 180 -22.90 30.17 29.37
C GLN A 180 -24.31 30.75 29.27
N ARG A 181 -25.15 30.26 28.35
CA ARG A 181 -26.56 30.66 28.26
C ARG A 181 -27.31 30.34 29.54
N LEU A 182 -27.22 29.11 30.03
CA LEU A 182 -27.83 28.73 31.31
C LEU A 182 -27.32 29.59 32.47
N LEU A 183 -26.02 29.89 32.51
CA LEU A 183 -25.47 30.76 33.54
C LEU A 183 -26.01 32.19 33.43
N SER A 184 -26.15 32.73 32.22
CA SER A 184 -26.74 34.05 31.99
C SER A 184 -28.24 34.11 32.32
N GLU A 185 -28.98 33.03 32.09
CA GLU A 185 -30.38 32.89 32.50
C GLU A 185 -30.49 32.85 34.03
N LEU A 186 -29.61 32.10 34.71
CA LEU A 186 -29.57 32.05 36.17
C LEU A 186 -29.14 33.39 36.79
N THR A 187 -28.15 34.08 36.23
CA THR A 187 -27.73 35.38 36.74
C THR A 187 -28.78 36.46 36.49
N SER A 188 -29.42 36.49 35.32
CA SER A 188 -30.49 37.46 35.04
C SER A 188 -31.72 37.23 35.91
N THR A 189 -32.11 35.98 36.16
CA THR A 189 -33.22 35.64 37.07
C THR A 189 -32.93 35.97 38.53
N LEU A 190 -31.67 35.91 38.97
CA LEU A 190 -31.27 36.32 40.34
C LEU A 190 -31.00 37.81 40.47
N HIS A 191 -30.45 38.45 39.44
CA HIS A 191 -30.07 39.86 39.50
C HIS A 191 -31.28 40.79 39.48
N THR A 192 -32.33 40.44 38.75
CA THR A 192 -33.56 41.23 38.68
C THR A 192 -34.27 41.40 40.04
N PRO A 193 -34.54 40.35 40.85
CA PRO A 193 -35.14 40.53 42.17
C PRO A 193 -34.19 41.21 43.15
N PHE A 194 -32.88 40.95 43.06
CA PHE A 194 -31.91 41.61 43.93
C PHE A 194 -31.82 43.12 43.63
N GLN A 195 -31.82 43.51 42.35
CA GLN A 195 -31.88 44.93 41.94
C GLN A 195 -33.19 45.60 42.33
N GLN A 196 -34.32 44.89 42.27
CA GLN A 196 -35.60 45.41 42.74
C GLN A 196 -35.55 45.68 44.24
N MET A 197 -35.03 44.74 45.02
CA MET A 197 -34.86 44.89 46.46
C MET A 197 -33.86 46.01 46.81
N GLU A 198 -32.75 46.11 46.07
CA GLU A 198 -31.77 47.20 46.21
C GLU A 198 -32.42 48.56 45.89
N ALA A 199 -33.23 48.66 44.84
CA ALA A 199 -33.94 49.88 44.50
C ALA A 199 -34.98 50.28 45.56
N GLU A 200 -35.68 49.31 46.16
CA GLU A 200 -36.58 49.56 47.30
C GLU A 200 -35.81 50.01 48.54
N LEU A 201 -34.71 49.32 48.90
CA LEU A 201 -33.85 49.71 50.02
C LEU A 201 -33.26 51.11 49.81
N VAL A 202 -32.75 51.43 48.62
CA VAL A 202 -32.21 52.76 48.31
C VAL A 202 -33.32 53.81 48.35
N ARG A 203 -34.54 53.52 47.89
CA ARG A 203 -35.69 54.42 48.06
C ARG A 203 -36.05 54.68 49.52
N ASP A 204 -36.03 53.64 50.35
CA ASP A 204 -36.36 53.76 51.77
C ASP A 204 -35.23 54.44 52.57
N TRP A 205 -34.01 54.40 52.05
CA TRP A 205 -32.82 55.06 52.60
C TRP A 205 -32.51 56.41 51.95
N ASP A 206 -33.30 56.84 50.97
CA ASP A 206 -33.26 58.19 50.42
C ASP A 206 -33.81 59.12 51.52
N VAL A 207 -32.96 59.41 52.51
CA VAL A 207 -33.25 60.37 53.56
C VAL A 207 -33.52 61.66 52.83
N ASP A 208 -34.79 62.09 52.82
CA ASP A 208 -35.26 63.25 52.06
C ASP A 208 -34.19 64.33 52.09
N GLU A 209 -33.64 64.65 50.92
CA GLU A 209 -32.59 65.65 50.78
C GLU A 209 -33.03 66.97 51.46
N GLU A 210 -34.34 67.21 51.48
CA GLU A 210 -34.99 68.30 52.20
C GLU A 210 -34.91 68.18 53.74
N ILE A 211 -35.04 66.98 54.33
CA ILE A 211 -34.84 66.73 55.77
C ILE A 211 -33.38 66.95 56.14
N VAL A 212 -32.43 66.44 55.34
CA VAL A 212 -31.00 66.68 55.56
C VAL A 212 -30.67 68.17 55.41
N ALA A 213 -31.21 68.84 54.39
CA ALA A 213 -31.06 70.28 54.19
C ALA A 213 -31.68 71.09 55.33
N MET A 214 -32.82 70.65 55.88
CA MET A 214 -33.47 71.29 57.02
C MET A 214 -32.61 71.13 58.28
N LYS A 215 -32.14 69.92 58.58
CA LYS A 215 -31.30 69.64 59.75
C LYS A 215 -29.96 70.35 59.68
N THR A 216 -29.33 70.40 58.50
CA THR A 216 -28.09 71.16 58.29
C THR A 216 -28.30 72.66 58.48
N LYS A 217 -29.42 73.24 58.00
CA LYS A 217 -29.78 74.64 58.28
C LYS A 217 -30.00 74.89 59.77
N GLU A 218 -30.69 73.98 60.47
CA GLU A 218 -30.88 74.06 61.93
C GLU A 218 -29.54 74.02 62.67
N VAL A 219 -28.66 73.07 62.32
CA VAL A 219 -27.31 72.95 62.88
C VAL A 219 -26.48 74.20 62.61
N MET A 220 -26.48 74.72 61.38
CA MET A 220 -25.77 75.97 61.06
C MET A 220 -26.32 77.17 61.84
N LYS A 221 -27.64 77.23 62.06
CA LYS A 221 -28.27 78.28 62.88
C LYS A 221 -27.82 78.17 64.34
N LEU A 222 -27.79 76.96 64.89
CA LEU A 222 -27.30 76.71 66.26
C LEU A 222 -25.80 77.03 66.38
N LEU A 223 -24.98 76.62 65.41
CA LEU A 223 -23.55 76.96 65.37
C LEU A 223 -23.33 78.47 65.28
N ARG A 224 -24.14 79.19 64.49
CA ARG A 224 -24.09 80.67 64.44
C ARG A 224 -24.52 81.32 65.75
N GLN A 225 -25.45 80.72 66.48
CA GLN A 225 -25.89 81.20 67.80
C GLN A 225 -24.88 80.86 68.91
N LEU A 226 -24.17 79.74 68.78
CA LEU A 226 -23.12 79.30 69.68
C LEU A 226 -21.77 79.91 69.35
N ALA A 227 -21.58 80.44 68.14
CA ALA A 227 -20.40 81.21 67.76
C ALA A 227 -20.38 82.49 68.61
N PRO A 228 -19.50 82.57 69.64
CA PRO A 228 -19.37 83.79 70.39
C PRO A 228 -18.84 84.86 69.44
N ALA A 229 -19.46 86.04 69.46
CA ALA A 229 -18.93 87.21 68.80
C ALA A 229 -17.58 87.57 69.43
N GLY A 230 -16.49 87.05 68.85
CA GLY A 230 -15.13 87.39 69.21
C GLY A 230 -14.23 86.17 69.38
N HIS A 231 -13.50 85.81 68.33
CA HIS A 231 -12.04 85.96 68.38
C HIS A 231 -11.45 85.85 66.98
N ALA A 232 -10.74 86.89 66.57
CA ALA A 232 -9.81 86.86 65.46
C ALA A 232 -8.60 85.99 65.84
N SER A 233 -8.22 85.11 64.91
CA SER A 233 -6.92 84.44 64.74
C SER A 233 -7.10 83.61 63.47
N ASP A 234 -6.65 84.03 62.29
CA ASP A 234 -5.26 84.30 61.90
C ASP A 234 -4.33 83.20 62.43
N SER A 235 -4.18 82.15 61.61
CA SER A 235 -3.16 81.12 61.71
C SER A 235 -3.09 80.41 60.36
N GLU A 236 -2.14 80.88 59.55
CA GLU A 236 -1.48 80.11 58.51
C GLU A 236 -0.95 78.80 59.10
N GLU A 237 -1.22 77.65 58.50
CA GLU A 237 -0.32 76.50 58.62
C GLU A 237 -0.53 75.45 57.50
N SER A 238 0.59 75.16 56.82
CA SER A 238 0.99 73.85 56.24
C SER A 238 -0.03 73.11 55.36
N ALA A 239 0.01 73.21 54.02
CA ALA A 239 1.08 72.80 53.10
C ALA A 239 1.73 71.45 53.45
N ASP A 240 1.28 70.45 52.69
CA ASP A 240 2.02 69.26 52.20
C ASP A 240 2.46 68.21 53.22
N GLY A 241 1.57 67.22 53.41
CA GLY A 241 1.83 65.93 54.06
C GLY A 241 1.40 64.77 53.16
N ASP A 242 2.31 64.41 52.26
CA ASP A 242 2.66 63.07 51.77
C ASP A 242 1.77 61.88 52.20
N ALA A 243 1.14 61.23 51.23
CA ALA A 243 0.75 59.82 51.33
C ALA A 243 0.86 59.16 49.94
N ALA A 244 2.06 58.65 49.68
CA ALA A 244 2.31 57.61 48.70
C ALA A 244 1.39 56.40 48.93
N GLU A 245 0.66 55.97 47.90
CA GLU A 245 0.26 54.56 47.80
C GLU A 245 0.61 54.01 46.41
N VAL A 246 1.74 53.32 46.40
CA VAL A 246 2.27 52.52 45.31
C VAL A 246 1.60 51.15 45.38
N ASN A 247 0.79 50.76 44.39
CA ASN A 247 0.61 49.33 44.10
C ASN A 247 0.23 49.06 42.63
N ALA A 248 1.22 49.19 41.75
CA ALA A 248 1.17 48.65 40.39
C ALA A 248 1.43 47.14 40.43
N GLY A 249 0.37 46.34 40.56
CA GLY A 249 0.40 44.90 40.40
C GLY A 249 0.61 44.48 38.94
N SER A 250 1.85 44.52 38.46
CA SER A 250 2.24 44.01 37.15
C SER A 250 2.46 42.50 37.23
N SER A 251 1.38 41.71 37.08
CA SER A 251 1.46 40.26 36.86
C SER A 251 1.32 39.95 35.37
N ARG A 252 2.44 39.91 34.63
CA ARG A 252 2.50 39.22 33.34
C ARG A 252 3.34 37.95 33.47
N LYS A 253 2.57 36.87 33.53
CA LYS A 253 2.95 35.47 33.64
C LYS A 253 3.50 34.98 32.29
N ARG A 254 4.78 34.59 32.30
CA ARG A 254 5.42 33.47 31.56
C ARG A 254 5.10 33.32 30.07
N GLY A 255 6.02 33.82 29.25
CA GLY A 255 6.29 33.26 27.93
C GLY A 255 6.85 31.84 28.08
N ARG A 256 6.11 30.88 27.53
CA ARG A 256 6.47 29.47 27.39
C ARG A 256 7.16 29.31 26.04
N GLU A 257 8.48 29.36 26.03
CA GLU A 257 9.27 28.85 24.91
C GLU A 257 9.45 27.34 25.10
N THR A 258 8.71 26.56 24.34
CA THR A 258 9.05 25.18 24.03
C THR A 258 9.23 25.10 22.53
N ALA A 259 10.47 25.31 22.07
CA ALA A 259 10.90 24.93 20.74
C ALA A 259 11.27 23.42 20.77
N GLU A 260 10.31 22.57 20.41
CA GLU A 260 10.57 21.29 19.73
C GLU A 260 11.19 21.65 18.37
N LYS A 261 12.43 21.28 18.02
CA LYS A 261 12.89 19.93 17.67
C LYS A 261 11.85 19.15 16.89
N LEU A 262 11.91 19.24 15.56
CA LEU A 262 12.04 18.13 14.61
C LEU A 262 12.42 18.68 13.23
#